data_AF-X1UPP0-F1
#
_entry.id   AF-X1UPP0-F1
#
_cell.length_a   1.000
_cell.length_b   1.000
_cell.length_c   1.000
_cell.angle_alpha   90.00
_cell.angle_beta   90.00
_cell.angle_gamma   90.00
#
_symmetry.space_group_name_H-M   'P 1'
#
loop_
_entity.id
_entity.type
_entity.pdbx_description
1 polymer ?
#
loop_
_entity_poly.entity_id
_entity_poly.type
_entity_poly.pdbx_seq_one_letter_code
_entity_poly.pdbx_strand_id
1 'polypeptide(L)'
;LCSPGRPPRVYAAKKRPKDAKQVIYHAPLFNVFGNGTTCAGTHKFPVDIEKIPESFFTSFFTREANYGGRSTKYPQDLLKLWEELDGQAKYPLSDLVPIGKVEDIL
;
A
#
# COMPACT_ATOMS: atom_id res chain seq x y z
N LEU A 1 6.61 -3.44 5.25
CA LEU A 1 7.95 -3.50 5.85
C LEU A 1 8.05 -2.44 6.91
N CYS A 2 8.28 -2.86 8.14
CA CYS A 2 8.22 -1.98 9.31
C CYS A 2 9.62 -1.78 9.87
N SER A 3 9.89 -0.59 10.39
CA SER A 3 11.13 -0.27 11.09
C SER A 3 10.79 0.62 12.29
N PRO A 4 11.50 0.47 13.43
CA PRO A 4 11.18 1.21 14.65
C PRO A 4 11.08 2.72 14.42
N GLY A 5 9.96 3.33 14.83
CA GLY A 5 9.76 4.78 14.79
C GLY A 5 9.66 5.37 13.39
N ARG A 6 9.53 4.54 12.34
CA ARG A 6 9.49 4.99 10.95
C ARG A 6 8.18 4.60 10.26
N PRO A 7 7.73 5.39 9.29
CA PRO A 7 6.61 5.02 8.44
C PRO A 7 6.92 3.73 7.68
N PRO A 8 5.97 2.77 7.58
CA PRO A 8 6.23 1.52 6.90
C PRO A 8 6.33 1.72 5.38
N ARG A 9 7.02 0.80 4.69
CA ARG A 9 6.79 0.60 3.25
C ARG A 9 5.65 -0.39 3.06
N VAL A 10 4.68 -0.08 2.20
CA VAL A 10 3.45 -0.86 2.02
C VAL A 10 3.31 -1.32 0.57
N TYR A 11 3.02 -2.61 0.40
CA TYR A 11 2.85 -3.28 -0.89
C TYR A 11 1.64 -4.21 -0.81
N ALA A 12 1.00 -4.44 -1.94
CA ALA A 12 -0.01 -5.48 -2.07
C ALA A 12 0.61 -6.79 -2.54
N ALA A 13 0.02 -7.91 -2.13
CA ALA A 13 0.34 -9.24 -2.63
C ALA A 13 -0.96 -10.02 -2.80
N LYS A 14 -1.05 -10.80 -3.89
CA LYS A 14 -2.23 -11.65 -4.15
C LYS A 14 -2.42 -12.77 -3.11
N LYS A 15 -1.34 -13.13 -2.42
CA LYS A 15 -1.25 -14.11 -1.34
C LYS A 15 0.03 -13.83 -0.55
N ARG A 16 0.14 -14.37 0.68
CA ARG A 16 1.38 -14.27 1.46
C ARG A 16 2.56 -14.83 0.63
N PRO A 17 3.62 -14.03 0.39
CA PRO A 17 4.79 -14.53 -0.30
C PRO A 17 5.49 -15.65 0.50
N LYS A 18 6.00 -16.62 -0.22
CA LYS A 18 6.75 -17.81 0.18
C LYS A 18 8.19 -17.81 -0.37
N ASP A 19 8.48 -17.06 -1.43
CA ASP A 19 9.83 -16.92 -1.99
C ASP A 19 10.10 -15.51 -2.53
N ALA A 20 11.40 -15.21 -2.72
CA ALA A 20 11.90 -13.89 -3.07
C ALA A 20 11.54 -13.45 -4.51
N LYS A 21 11.24 -14.40 -5.41
CA LYS A 21 10.96 -14.12 -6.82
C LYS A 21 9.50 -13.75 -7.07
N GLN A 22 8.64 -13.86 -6.07
CA GLN A 22 7.22 -13.57 -6.23
C GLN A 22 6.96 -12.08 -6.45
N VAL A 23 6.05 -11.79 -7.38
CA VAL A 23 5.63 -10.44 -7.73
C VAL A 23 4.89 -9.77 -6.57
N ILE A 24 5.26 -8.53 -6.30
CA ILE A 24 4.56 -7.59 -5.44
C ILE A 24 3.90 -6.52 -6.28
N TYR A 25 2.89 -5.87 -5.71
CA TYR A 25 2.03 -4.94 -6.41
C TYR A 25 1.97 -3.63 -5.64
N HIS A 26 1.63 -2.55 -6.34
CA HIS A 26 1.28 -1.31 -5.66
C HIS A 26 0.12 -1.54 -4.69
N ALA A 27 0.26 -1.05 -3.46
CA ALA A 27 -0.88 -0.97 -2.56
C ALA A 27 -1.82 0.14 -3.07
N PRO A 28 -3.11 -0.13 -3.28
CA PRO A 28 -4.06 0.83 -3.84
C PRO A 28 -4.52 1.83 -2.77
N LEU A 29 -3.60 2.45 -2.03
CA LEU A 29 -3.90 3.38 -0.93
C LEU A 29 -3.40 4.78 -1.26
N PHE A 30 -4.17 5.79 -0.88
CA PHE A 30 -3.85 7.20 -1.16
C PHE A 30 -2.61 7.72 -0.44
N ASN A 31 -2.18 7.07 0.63
CA ASN A 31 -1.01 7.47 1.43
C ASN A 31 0.26 6.69 1.07
N VAL A 32 0.28 5.97 -0.06
CA VAL A 32 1.41 5.16 -0.52
C VAL A 32 2.00 5.72 -1.81
N PHE A 33 3.27 6.10 -1.78
CA PHE A 33 4.02 6.59 -2.94
C PHE A 33 4.34 5.49 -3.96
N GLY A 34 4.86 5.89 -5.12
CA GLY A 34 5.13 4.99 -6.26
C GLY A 34 5.99 3.80 -5.84
N ASN A 35 7.06 4.05 -5.10
CA ASN A 35 7.99 3.03 -4.62
C ASN A 35 7.52 2.27 -3.36
N GLY A 36 6.31 2.52 -2.86
CA GLY A 36 5.75 1.90 -1.66
C GLY A 36 6.12 2.57 -0.34
N THR A 37 6.90 3.66 -0.31
CA THR A 37 7.02 4.47 0.92
C THR A 37 5.67 5.11 1.26
N THR A 38 5.48 5.45 2.53
CA THR A 38 4.22 6.02 3.02
C THR A 38 4.39 7.50 3.37
N CYS A 39 3.36 8.29 3.06
CA CYS A 39 3.25 9.65 3.58
C CYS A 39 2.74 9.56 5.02
N ALA A 40 3.59 9.95 5.97
CA ALA A 40 3.24 9.95 7.39
C ALA A 40 2.48 11.21 7.82
N GLY A 41 2.49 12.27 7.01
CA GLY A 41 2.07 13.60 7.45
C GLY A 41 2.80 13.99 8.74
N THR A 42 2.03 14.28 9.79
CA THR A 42 2.52 14.61 11.13
C THR A 42 2.51 13.41 12.10
N HIS A 43 2.11 12.23 11.62
CA HIS A 43 1.93 11.04 12.45
C HIS A 43 3.27 10.51 12.96
N LYS A 44 3.32 10.17 14.26
CA LYS A 44 4.49 9.58 14.90
C LYS A 44 4.29 8.07 15.04
N PHE A 45 5.06 7.31 14.27
CA PHE A 45 5.00 5.86 14.32
C PHE A 45 5.65 5.31 15.60
N PRO A 46 5.13 4.21 16.16
CA PRO A 46 5.68 3.58 17.34
C PRO A 46 7.05 2.95 17.07
N VAL A 47 7.86 2.83 18.12
CA VAL A 47 9.12 2.05 18.08
C VAL A 47 8.85 0.55 18.06
N ASP A 48 7.73 0.14 18.67
CA ASP A 48 7.24 -1.23 18.67
C ASP A 48 6.70 -1.60 17.29
N ILE A 49 7.41 -2.52 16.61
CA ILE A 49 7.16 -2.92 15.23
C ILE A 49 5.78 -3.55 15.07
N GLU A 50 5.29 -4.28 16.08
CA GLU A 50 4.00 -4.98 16.02
C GLU A 50 2.82 -4.02 15.98
N LYS A 51 3.00 -2.79 16.50
CA LYS A 51 1.99 -1.73 16.51
C LYS A 51 1.98 -0.88 15.23
N ILE A 52 3.03 -0.96 14.41
CA ILE A 52 3.14 -0.16 13.18
C ILE A 52 2.00 -0.41 12.18
N PRO A 53 1.55 -1.65 11.91
CA PRO A 53 0.46 -1.89 10.96
C PRO A 53 -0.84 -1.18 11.34
N GLU A 54 -1.29 -1.30 12.59
CA GLU A 54 -2.49 -0.61 13.08
C GLU A 54 -2.29 0.92 13.06
N SER A 55 -1.12 1.38 13.49
CA SER A 55 -0.75 2.80 13.48
C SER A 55 -0.77 3.40 12.06
N PHE A 56 -0.41 2.62 11.04
CA PHE A 56 -0.47 3.05 9.64
C PHE A 56 -1.92 3.27 9.18
N PHE A 57 -2.83 2.34 9.47
CA PHE A 57 -4.23 2.47 9.06
C PHE A 57 -4.98 3.59 9.78
N THR A 58 -4.52 3.98 10.96
CA THR A 58 -5.07 5.09 11.75
C THR A 58 -4.36 6.43 11.53
N SER A 59 -3.30 6.45 10.71
CA SER A 59 -2.53 7.67 10.45
C SER A 59 -3.30 8.66 9.59
N PHE A 60 -3.23 9.95 9.95
CA PHE A 60 -3.70 11.03 9.10
C PHE A 60 -2.66 11.32 8.01
N PHE A 61 -3.12 11.45 6.77
CA PHE A 61 -2.27 11.81 5.65
C PHE A 61 -2.89 12.95 4.86
N THR A 62 -2.03 13.81 4.34
CA THR A 62 -2.39 14.76 3.28
C THR A 62 -2.50 13.99 1.97
N ARG A 63 -3.54 14.28 1.18
CA ARG A 63 -3.75 13.68 -0.15
C ARG A 63 -2.79 14.33 -1.15
N GLU A 64 -1.50 14.10 -0.97
CA GLU A 64 -0.40 14.67 -1.75
C GLU A 64 0.30 13.64 -2.64
N ALA A 65 -0.12 12.38 -2.59
CA ALA A 65 0.51 11.32 -3.37
C ALA A 65 -0.03 11.26 -4.80
N ASN A 66 0.87 11.10 -5.77
CA ASN A 66 0.52 10.63 -7.10
C ASN A 66 -0.09 9.21 -6.99
N TYR A 67 -1.43 9.14 -7.07
CA TYR A 67 -2.23 7.92 -6.95
C TYR A 67 -2.54 7.25 -8.29
N GLY A 68 -1.94 7.72 -9.39
CA GLY A 68 -2.01 7.04 -10.67
C GLY A 68 -1.31 5.68 -10.65
N GLY A 69 -1.70 4.79 -11.57
CA GLY A 69 -1.07 3.49 -11.80
C GLY A 69 -1.30 2.46 -10.68
N ARG A 70 -2.36 2.61 -9.88
CA ARG A 70 -2.65 1.71 -8.74
C ARG A 70 -3.76 0.70 -9.01
N SER A 71 -4.50 0.93 -10.09
CA SER A 71 -5.59 0.11 -10.58
C SER A 71 -5.40 -0.10 -12.07
N THR A 72 -5.58 -1.33 -12.56
CA THR A 72 -5.62 -1.59 -14.00
C THR A 72 -6.90 -1.04 -14.62
N LYS A 73 -8.02 -1.08 -13.88
CA LYS A 73 -9.35 -0.66 -14.32
C LYS A 73 -9.49 0.86 -14.30
N TYR A 74 -8.90 1.52 -13.29
CA TYR A 74 -8.94 2.97 -13.13
C TYR A 74 -7.53 3.57 -12.98
N PRO A 75 -6.72 3.62 -14.06
CA PRO A 75 -5.30 3.99 -13.99
C PRO A 75 -5.01 5.41 -13.47
N GLN A 76 -5.97 6.34 -13.54
CA GLN A 76 -5.80 7.73 -13.12
C GLN A 76 -6.79 8.12 -12.00
N ASP A 77 -7.64 7.20 -11.57
CA ASP A 77 -8.75 7.51 -10.65
C ASP A 77 -8.90 6.41 -9.61
N LEU A 78 -8.00 6.45 -8.62
CA LEU A 78 -8.04 5.51 -7.50
C LEU A 78 -9.31 5.70 -6.65
N LEU A 79 -9.93 6.89 -6.65
CA LEU A 79 -11.15 7.13 -5.87
C LEU A 79 -12.30 6.33 -6.44
N LYS A 80 -12.47 6.35 -7.75
CA LYS A 80 -13.50 5.56 -8.44
C LYS A 80 -13.37 4.05 -8.19
N LEU A 81 -12.15 3.53 -8.07
CA LEU A 81 -11.94 2.14 -7.63
C LEU A 81 -12.57 1.91 -6.26
N TRP A 82 -12.26 2.76 -5.28
CA TRP A 82 -12.74 2.57 -3.91
C TRP A 82 -14.24 2.81 -3.76
N GLU A 83 -14.82 3.74 -4.50
CA GLU A 83 -16.28 3.92 -4.56
C GLU A 83 -16.98 2.67 -5.11
N GLU A 84 -16.41 2.01 -6.13
CA GLU A 84 -16.96 0.75 -6.66
C GLU A 84 -16.79 -0.42 -5.68
N LEU A 85 -15.72 -0.42 -4.88
CA LEU A 85 -15.45 -1.45 -3.89
C LEU A 85 -16.17 -1.23 -2.56
N ASP A 86 -16.86 -0.10 -2.38
CA ASP A 86 -17.59 0.15 -1.15
C ASP A 86 -18.68 -0.92 -0.93
N GLY A 87 -18.73 -1.47 0.28
CA GLY A 87 -19.57 -2.61 0.62
C GLY A 87 -19.16 -3.98 0.03
N GLN A 88 -18.11 -4.06 -0.79
CA GLN A 88 -17.64 -5.32 -1.35
C GLN A 88 -16.78 -6.10 -0.36
N ALA A 89 -17.03 -7.41 -0.25
CA ALA A 89 -16.28 -8.27 0.67
C ALA A 89 -14.85 -8.63 0.18
N LYS A 90 -14.54 -8.41 -1.10
CA LYS A 90 -13.29 -8.86 -1.72
C LYS A 90 -12.72 -7.83 -2.68
N TYR A 91 -11.41 -7.68 -2.66
CA TYR A 91 -10.66 -6.91 -3.64
C TYR A 91 -10.44 -7.72 -4.94
N PRO A 92 -10.63 -7.14 -6.13
CA PRO A 92 -10.37 -7.80 -7.41
C PRO A 92 -8.86 -7.95 -7.66
N LEU A 93 -8.29 -9.12 -7.37
CA LEU A 93 -6.84 -9.34 -7.48
C LEU A 93 -6.26 -9.13 -8.88
N SER A 94 -7.08 -9.25 -9.93
CA SER A 94 -6.68 -8.92 -11.31
C SER A 94 -6.41 -7.43 -11.50
N ASP A 95 -6.94 -6.57 -10.62
CA ASP A 95 -6.79 -5.12 -10.72
C ASP A 95 -5.46 -4.59 -10.17
N LEU A 96 -4.72 -5.42 -9.44
CA LEU A 96 -3.45 -5.05 -8.86
C LEU A 96 -2.39 -4.78 -9.95
N VAL A 97 -1.70 -3.65 -9.84
CA VAL A 97 -0.62 -3.25 -10.75
C VAL A 97 0.75 -3.70 -10.20
N PRO A 98 1.52 -4.51 -10.94
CA PRO A 98 2.85 -4.96 -10.50
C PRO A 98 3.83 -3.80 -10.31
N ILE A 99 4.69 -3.89 -9.30
CA ILE A 99 5.76 -2.91 -9.04
C ILE A 99 7.16 -3.55 -8.95
N GLY A 100 7.23 -4.87 -8.72
CA GLY A 100 8.50 -5.58 -8.60
C GLY A 100 8.30 -6.96 -8.03
N LYS A 101 9.33 -7.47 -7.38
CA LYS A 101 9.36 -8.75 -6.66
C LYS A 101 9.72 -8.53 -5.19
N VAL A 102 9.54 -9.58 -4.39
CA VAL A 102 9.92 -9.56 -2.96
C VAL A 102 11.40 -9.23 -2.79
N GLU A 103 12.28 -9.77 -3.65
CA GLU A 103 13.73 -9.49 -3.60
C GLU A 103 14.08 -8.00 -3.76
N ASP A 104 13.23 -7.20 -4.41
CA ASP A 104 13.46 -5.75 -4.62
C ASP A 104 13.20 -4.92 -3.36
N ILE A 105 12.65 -5.51 -2.31
CA ILE A 105 12.23 -4.82 -1.08
C ILE A 105 12.85 -5.39 0.20
N LEU A 106 13.65 -6.46 0.10
CA LEU A 106 14.37 -7.05 1.23
C LEU A 106 15.53 -6.15 1.71
#